data_AF-A0A3M4QS49-F1
#
_entry.id   AF-A0A3M4QS49-F1
#
_cell.length_a   1.000
_cell.length_b   1.000
_cell.length_c   1.000
_cell.angle_alpha   90.00
_cell.angle_beta   90.00
_cell.angle_gamma   90.00
#
_symmetry.space_group_name_H-M   'P 1'
#
loop_
_entity.id
_entity.type
_entity.pdbx_description
1 polymer ?
#
loop_
_entity_poly.entity_id
_entity_poly.type
_entity_poly.pdbx_seq_one_letter_code
_entity_poly.pdbx_strand_id
1 'polypeptide(L)'
;MSEKIKQAFIIGTGRCGTTWLAQMLNSNQALCVPPEIQLLFEYSGNGNRLYEEYLLAKEQGLGSDQLISIIERGCPHNLDQFFDYPGFCRQGTTPKRSLREFVTAFYAAVARSHGKRWLIEQTPWYGQRLDLVTSLFPTAKFIHVVRDGRDVALSFSRTTWWHRSARLNLSRWQREIKKIALDAQFFVKPSNYLEVKYESLVSDTTAELKRICTFLGVGFDPTMLDPQGFIDYDQFCKFDMGQVSSQAYSAWRKQKTKTVFSDNVEAWRKNDSAFDKSLPPEIAHWLSRYGYPVGSPDEEGAQNVHLREYSLNALEQDNQEKSQHIQKLEQTVADYAQHIGNASVVEKDWAARGELLEHLGSTIHRLEQDNAERLETIYALERALAGHTEHAAFIKDEWQARGNLIDELGEKFHALEQEYATSAELNETLQQTLAAQAEQVEAMQHSREAQEHELSELRQTIDGLKQEIDNRTHQVLQVEQALAAHAEQRVILEQALQARERLLEQAGEANEALKKDSADRGERINVLEQSLAEQRQQSEVAEKHLAARERLIQQLTASVDALNSTSTQQAEKIEQLMFDAVVSANTNSQLVQEITDQKLLIEDLEGRLNEFERSWYGILRKRLSK
;
A
#
# COMPACT_ATOMS: atom_id res chain seq x y z
N MET A 1 -35.09 9.84 27.07
CA MET A 1 -34.12 9.02 26.31
C MET A 1 -33.46 9.93 25.28
N SER A 2 -32.14 10.10 25.30
CA SER A 2 -31.42 10.83 24.23
C SER A 2 -31.76 10.17 22.89
N GLU A 3 -32.14 10.97 21.88
CA GLU A 3 -32.27 10.47 20.50
C GLU A 3 -30.94 9.82 20.08
N LYS A 4 -31.01 8.66 19.43
CA LYS A 4 -29.82 7.92 18.97
C LYS A 4 -29.24 8.64 17.75
N ILE A 5 -27.95 9.00 17.81
CA ILE A 5 -27.25 9.60 16.67
C ILE A 5 -27.23 8.61 15.51
N LYS A 6 -27.64 9.07 14.34
CA LYS A 6 -27.62 8.29 13.09
C LYS A 6 -26.29 8.49 12.36
N GLN A 7 -25.85 7.48 11.62
CA GLN A 7 -24.58 7.49 10.89
C GLN A 7 -24.83 7.49 9.39
N ALA A 8 -24.08 8.33 8.67
CA ALA A 8 -23.92 8.22 7.22
C ALA A 8 -22.44 8.34 6.84
N PHE A 9 -22.14 7.94 5.61
CA PHE A 9 -20.79 8.00 5.06
C PHE A 9 -20.81 8.61 3.66
N ILE A 10 -19.97 9.61 3.40
CA ILE A 10 -19.67 10.09 2.05
C ILE A 10 -18.45 9.31 1.56
N ILE A 11 -18.65 8.46 0.56
CA ILE A 11 -17.62 7.57 0.01
C ILE A 11 -17.31 7.91 -1.45
N GLY A 12 -16.18 7.43 -1.97
CA GLY A 12 -15.80 7.54 -3.37
C GLY A 12 -14.33 7.21 -3.59
N THR A 13 -13.82 7.51 -4.78
CA THR A 13 -12.42 7.22 -5.15
C THR A 13 -11.43 8.27 -4.63
N GLY A 14 -11.88 9.28 -3.88
CA GLY A 14 -11.08 10.47 -3.61
C GLY A 14 -11.00 11.40 -4.83
N ARG A 15 -10.79 12.70 -4.57
CA ARG A 15 -10.82 13.79 -5.59
C ARG A 15 -12.11 13.85 -6.43
N CYS A 16 -13.17 13.21 -5.97
CA CYS A 16 -14.49 13.20 -6.60
C CYS A 16 -15.44 14.29 -6.06
N GLY A 17 -14.99 15.16 -5.14
CA GLY A 17 -15.80 16.25 -4.60
C GLY A 17 -16.47 15.96 -3.24
N THR A 18 -16.03 14.93 -2.52
CA THR A 18 -16.54 14.57 -1.18
C THR A 18 -16.44 15.71 -0.17
N THR A 19 -15.30 16.41 -0.11
CA THR A 19 -15.08 17.54 0.81
C THR A 19 -16.06 18.68 0.55
N TRP A 20 -16.37 18.95 -0.73
CA TRP A 20 -17.30 20.02 -1.09
C TRP A 20 -18.73 19.69 -0.65
N LEU A 21 -19.16 18.46 -0.94
CA LEU A 21 -20.45 17.97 -0.47
C LEU A 21 -20.54 18.01 1.07
N ALA A 22 -19.46 17.63 1.77
CA ALA A 22 -19.42 17.68 3.23
C ALA A 22 -19.59 19.09 3.79
N GLN A 23 -18.95 20.10 3.21
CA GLN A 23 -19.13 21.49 3.62
C GLN A 23 -20.58 21.93 3.48
N MET A 24 -21.22 21.63 2.36
CA MET A 24 -22.64 21.92 2.12
C MET A 24 -23.54 21.22 3.13
N LEU A 25 -23.34 19.91 3.34
CA LEU A 25 -24.13 19.14 4.29
C LEU A 25 -23.93 19.62 5.73
N ASN A 26 -22.72 20.06 6.11
CA ASN A 26 -22.44 20.52 7.47
C ASN A 26 -23.13 21.85 7.82
N SER A 27 -23.55 22.64 6.84
CA SER A 27 -24.38 23.83 7.11
C SER A 27 -25.76 23.47 7.67
N ASN A 28 -26.27 22.26 7.39
CA ASN A 28 -27.56 21.82 7.89
C ASN A 28 -27.54 21.62 9.41
N GLN A 29 -28.54 22.15 10.10
CA GLN A 29 -28.64 22.10 11.57
C GLN A 29 -28.72 20.66 12.14
N ALA A 30 -29.13 19.67 11.34
CA ALA A 30 -29.22 18.29 11.79
C ALA A 30 -27.95 17.45 11.53
N LEU A 31 -27.05 17.89 10.65
CA LEU A 31 -25.97 17.07 10.08
C LEU A 31 -24.59 17.54 10.56
N CYS A 32 -23.89 16.72 11.35
CA CYS A 32 -22.48 16.94 11.67
C CYS A 32 -21.62 16.21 10.66
N VAL A 33 -20.85 16.96 9.90
CA VAL A 33 -19.83 16.42 8.98
C VAL A 33 -18.48 16.95 9.47
N PRO A 34 -17.72 16.18 10.26
CA PRO A 34 -16.37 16.57 10.65
C PRO A 34 -15.42 16.60 9.44
N PRO A 35 -14.25 17.24 9.55
CA PRO A 35 -13.16 16.98 8.61
C PRO A 35 -12.79 15.49 8.61
N GLU A 36 -12.14 14.99 7.55
CA GLU A 36 -11.82 13.56 7.41
C GLU A 36 -11.16 13.01 8.68
N ILE A 37 -11.78 11.98 9.27
CA ILE A 37 -11.33 11.38 10.52
C ILE A 37 -10.34 10.23 10.24
N GLN A 38 -10.60 9.40 9.23
CA GLN A 38 -9.70 8.34 8.74
C GLN A 38 -9.21 7.31 9.80
N LEU A 39 -10.06 6.97 10.77
CA LEU A 39 -9.70 6.11 11.91
C LEU A 39 -10.14 4.64 11.80
N LEU A 40 -10.99 4.27 10.83
CA LEU A 40 -11.55 2.92 10.85
C LEU A 40 -10.52 1.84 10.50
N PHE A 41 -9.81 1.98 9.38
CA PHE A 41 -8.89 0.96 8.87
C PHE A 41 -7.78 1.59 8.02
N GLU A 42 -6.67 0.87 7.89
CA GLU A 42 -5.55 1.24 7.03
C GLU A 42 -5.92 1.06 5.56
N TYR A 43 -5.58 2.06 4.72
CA TYR A 43 -5.94 2.04 3.31
C TYR A 43 -4.76 1.83 2.36
N SER A 44 -3.60 2.42 2.63
CA SER A 44 -2.50 2.45 1.65
C SER A 44 -1.10 2.42 2.27
N GLY A 45 -0.88 1.54 3.26
CA GLY A 45 0.43 1.45 3.92
C GLY A 45 0.74 2.62 4.84
N ASN A 46 -0.27 3.42 5.21
CA ASN A 46 -0.14 4.62 6.03
C ASN A 46 -0.28 4.35 7.54
N GLY A 47 -0.12 3.08 7.93
CA GLY A 47 -0.07 2.61 9.30
C GLY A 47 -1.44 2.20 9.85
N ASN A 48 -1.39 1.27 10.79
CA ASN A 48 -2.56 0.73 11.50
C ASN A 48 -3.50 1.83 12.01
N ARG A 49 -4.80 1.58 11.83
CA ARG A 49 -5.90 2.36 12.39
C ARG A 49 -6.62 1.53 13.44
N LEU A 50 -7.82 1.96 13.87
CA LEU A 50 -8.51 1.30 14.97
C LEU A 50 -8.77 -0.18 14.66
N TYR A 51 -9.20 -0.55 13.45
CA TYR A 51 -9.45 -1.95 13.11
C TYR A 51 -8.21 -2.83 13.31
N GLU A 52 -7.07 -2.44 12.76
CA GLU A 52 -5.83 -3.21 12.87
C GLU A 52 -5.34 -3.27 14.32
N GLU A 53 -5.41 -2.16 15.05
CA GLU A 53 -4.99 -2.09 16.45
C GLU A 53 -5.89 -2.93 17.37
N TYR A 54 -7.21 -2.95 17.12
CA TYR A 54 -8.13 -3.81 17.84
C TYR A 54 -7.92 -5.30 17.52
N LEU A 55 -7.55 -5.65 16.28
CA LEU A 55 -7.18 -7.02 15.94
C LEU A 55 -5.91 -7.47 16.68
N LEU A 56 -4.90 -6.60 16.77
CA LEU A 56 -3.66 -6.86 17.50
C LEU A 56 -3.89 -6.96 19.01
N ALA A 57 -4.75 -6.09 19.56
CA ALA A 57 -5.09 -6.05 20.98
C ALA A 57 -6.10 -7.12 21.41
N LYS A 58 -6.70 -7.88 20.50
CA LYS A 58 -7.63 -8.99 20.76
C LYS A 58 -8.61 -8.67 21.91
N GLU A 59 -8.66 -9.53 22.93
CA GLU A 59 -9.52 -9.35 24.11
C GLU A 59 -8.96 -8.35 25.13
N GLN A 60 -7.68 -7.98 25.04
CA GLN A 60 -7.07 -6.98 25.91
C GLN A 60 -7.69 -5.59 25.68
N GLY A 61 -8.06 -5.27 24.44
CA GLY A 61 -8.60 -3.96 24.08
C GLY A 61 -7.55 -2.83 24.16
N LEU A 62 -7.99 -1.60 23.95
CA LEU A 62 -7.11 -0.42 23.87
C LEU A 62 -7.29 0.52 25.07
N GLY A 63 -6.19 0.94 25.68
CA GLY A 63 -6.16 1.98 26.70
C GLY A 63 -6.36 3.39 26.11
N SER A 64 -6.63 4.38 26.97
CA SER A 64 -6.88 5.77 26.55
C SER A 64 -5.71 6.37 25.78
N ASP A 65 -4.48 6.17 26.25
CA ASP A 65 -3.29 6.77 25.61
C ASP A 65 -3.00 6.13 24.25
N GLN A 66 -3.27 4.82 24.10
CA GLN A 66 -3.19 4.14 22.82
C GLN A 66 -4.21 4.72 21.84
N LEU A 67 -5.48 4.87 22.27
CA LEU A 67 -6.53 5.47 21.45
C LEU A 67 -6.18 6.90 21.02
N ILE A 68 -5.70 7.74 21.95
CA ILE A 68 -5.26 9.11 21.66
C ILE A 68 -4.13 9.09 20.62
N SER A 69 -3.12 8.23 20.80
CA SER A 69 -2.00 8.09 19.85
C SER A 69 -2.46 7.62 18.47
N ILE A 70 -3.37 6.66 18.39
CA ILE A 70 -3.93 6.18 17.12
C ILE A 70 -4.70 7.30 16.42
N ILE A 71 -5.49 8.07 17.16
CA ILE A 71 -6.25 9.20 16.60
C ILE A 71 -5.31 10.28 16.08
N GLU A 72 -4.31 10.65 16.88
CA GLU A 72 -3.37 11.72 16.56
C GLU A 72 -2.51 11.38 15.34
N ARG A 73 -2.03 10.13 15.23
CA ARG A 73 -1.24 9.67 14.08
C ARG A 73 -2.10 9.40 12.84
N GLY A 74 -3.33 8.93 13.05
CA GLY A 74 -4.18 8.42 12.00
C GLY A 74 -4.99 9.49 11.27
N CYS A 75 -5.44 10.50 12.01
CA CYS A 75 -6.25 11.60 11.49
C CYS A 75 -5.36 12.65 10.80
N PRO A 76 -5.62 13.00 9.53
CA PRO A 76 -4.86 14.04 8.81
C PRO A 76 -5.20 15.46 9.27
N HIS A 77 -6.19 15.62 10.14
CA HIS A 77 -6.65 16.90 10.66
C HIS A 77 -6.39 17.01 12.17
N ASN A 78 -6.13 18.23 12.64
CA ASN A 78 -6.10 18.62 14.05
C ASN A 78 -7.52 18.52 14.64
N LEU A 79 -7.94 17.28 14.90
CA LEU A 79 -9.31 16.95 15.29
C LEU A 79 -9.68 17.54 16.65
N ASP A 80 -8.70 17.81 17.51
CA ASP A 80 -8.86 18.49 18.80
C ASP A 80 -9.47 19.89 18.69
N GLN A 81 -9.22 20.58 17.56
CA GLN A 81 -9.86 21.88 17.26
C GLN A 81 -11.35 21.75 16.92
N PHE A 82 -11.81 20.55 16.53
CA PHE A 82 -13.20 20.28 16.17
C PHE A 82 -13.96 19.54 17.29
N PHE A 83 -13.28 18.69 18.05
CA PHE A 83 -13.84 17.85 19.11
C PHE A 83 -12.74 17.46 20.11
N ASP A 84 -13.01 17.59 21.42
CA ASP A 84 -12.11 17.15 22.51
C ASP A 84 -12.03 15.61 22.58
N TYR A 85 -11.38 15.02 21.59
CA TYR A 85 -11.15 13.59 21.49
C TYR A 85 -10.25 13.06 22.63
N PRO A 86 -9.22 13.79 23.13
CA PRO A 86 -8.42 13.30 24.25
C PRO A 86 -9.24 13.22 25.54
N GLY A 87 -10.07 14.24 25.81
CA GLY A 87 -11.02 14.21 26.92
C GLY A 87 -11.99 13.04 26.80
N PHE A 88 -12.57 12.82 25.61
CA PHE A 88 -13.44 11.67 25.36
C PHE A 88 -12.75 10.32 25.61
N CYS A 89 -11.54 10.12 25.09
CA CYS A 89 -10.80 8.86 25.25
C CYS A 89 -10.49 8.54 26.71
N ARG A 90 -10.28 9.56 27.55
CA ARG A 90 -10.01 9.41 28.99
C ARG A 90 -11.26 9.13 29.83
N GLN A 91 -12.46 9.22 29.25
CA GLN A 91 -13.71 9.00 29.97
C GLN A 91 -14.11 7.52 30.07
N GLY A 92 -14.71 7.17 31.22
CA GLY A 92 -15.26 5.85 31.49
C GLY A 92 -14.20 4.77 31.68
N THR A 93 -14.63 3.50 31.61
CA THR A 93 -13.74 2.36 31.86
C THR A 93 -12.80 2.10 30.68
N THR A 94 -11.57 1.72 31.01
CA THR A 94 -10.50 1.30 30.10
C THR A 94 -9.94 -0.05 30.57
N PRO A 95 -9.46 -0.92 29.66
CA PRO A 95 -9.37 -0.73 28.21
C PRO A 95 -10.73 -0.81 27.50
N LYS A 96 -10.87 -0.10 26.38
CA LYS A 96 -12.03 -0.20 25.49
C LYS A 96 -11.86 -1.46 24.66
N ARG A 97 -12.72 -2.47 24.84
CA ARG A 97 -12.56 -3.80 24.23
C ARG A 97 -13.28 -4.00 22.90
N SER A 98 -14.26 -3.16 22.57
CA SER A 98 -15.06 -3.29 21.35
C SER A 98 -14.86 -2.10 20.43
N LEU A 99 -14.32 -2.35 19.24
CA LEU A 99 -14.21 -1.35 18.17
C LEU A 99 -15.57 -0.72 17.85
N ARG A 100 -16.60 -1.56 17.68
CA ARG A 100 -17.96 -1.10 17.34
C ARG A 100 -18.50 -0.16 18.42
N GLU A 101 -18.38 -0.54 19.69
CA GLU A 101 -18.86 0.29 20.80
C GLU A 101 -18.09 1.60 20.90
N PHE A 102 -16.76 1.54 20.81
CA PHE A 102 -15.90 2.72 20.88
C PHE A 102 -16.23 3.71 19.76
N VAL A 103 -16.20 3.27 18.49
CA VAL A 103 -16.45 4.18 17.36
C VAL A 103 -17.89 4.69 17.36
N THR A 104 -18.88 3.86 17.71
CA THR A 104 -20.28 4.31 17.84
C THR A 104 -20.41 5.40 18.89
N ALA A 105 -19.78 5.24 20.06
CA ALA A 105 -19.79 6.24 21.11
C ALA A 105 -19.02 7.50 20.70
N PHE A 106 -17.87 7.35 20.05
CA PHE A 106 -17.02 8.43 19.56
C PHE A 106 -17.78 9.30 18.55
N TYR A 107 -18.35 8.68 17.51
CA TYR A 107 -19.15 9.37 16.50
C TYR A 107 -20.39 10.04 17.07
N ALA A 108 -21.05 9.41 18.04
CA ALA A 108 -22.18 10.02 18.72
C ALA A 108 -21.75 11.22 19.60
N ALA A 109 -20.59 11.17 20.23
CA ALA A 109 -20.06 12.28 21.03
C ALA A 109 -19.67 13.48 20.15
N VAL A 110 -19.04 13.24 19.00
CA VAL A 110 -18.73 14.28 18.01
C VAL A 110 -20.00 14.98 17.53
N ALA A 111 -21.03 14.24 17.10
CA ALA A 111 -22.28 14.88 16.67
C ALA A 111 -22.97 15.68 17.78
N ARG A 112 -22.97 15.15 19.01
CA ARG A 112 -23.59 15.82 20.18
C ARG A 112 -22.85 17.08 20.62
N SER A 113 -21.53 17.14 20.53
CA SER A 113 -20.78 18.36 20.88
C SER A 113 -21.15 19.54 19.98
N HIS A 114 -21.67 19.26 18.78
CA HIS A 114 -22.18 20.25 17.83
C HIS A 114 -23.71 20.41 17.88
N GLY A 115 -24.41 19.74 18.80
CA GLY A 115 -25.87 19.79 18.93
C GLY A 115 -26.63 19.11 17.78
N LYS A 116 -25.97 18.22 17.01
CA LYS A 116 -26.51 17.62 15.79
C LYS A 116 -26.91 16.17 16.00
N ARG A 117 -27.78 15.65 15.13
CA ARG A 117 -28.42 14.33 15.27
C ARG A 117 -27.90 13.26 14.31
N TRP A 118 -27.11 13.69 13.33
CA TRP A 118 -26.38 12.82 12.43
C TRP A 118 -24.88 13.08 12.59
N LEU A 119 -24.10 12.00 12.51
CA LEU A 119 -22.72 12.09 12.05
C LEU A 119 -22.65 11.58 10.62
N ILE A 120 -22.06 12.37 9.72
CA ILE A 120 -21.68 11.94 8.38
C ILE A 120 -20.15 11.94 8.33
N GLU A 121 -19.54 10.77 8.21
CA GLU A 121 -18.09 10.68 8.04
C GLU A 121 -17.77 10.74 6.54
N GLN A 122 -16.73 11.49 6.14
CA GLN A 122 -16.48 11.86 4.74
C GLN A 122 -15.17 11.30 4.15
N THR A 123 -14.56 10.32 4.80
CA THR A 123 -13.37 9.63 4.30
C THR A 123 -13.72 8.81 3.04
N PRO A 124 -13.27 9.21 1.83
CA PRO A 124 -13.78 8.63 0.58
C PRO A 124 -13.53 7.11 0.48
N TRP A 125 -12.34 6.68 0.88
CA TRP A 125 -11.92 5.28 0.78
C TRP A 125 -12.58 4.36 1.80
N TYR A 126 -13.45 4.84 2.69
CA TYR A 126 -14.33 3.94 3.45
C TYR A 126 -15.22 3.08 2.54
N GLY A 127 -15.46 3.53 1.29
CA GLY A 127 -16.07 2.70 0.25
C GLY A 127 -15.25 1.48 -0.17
N GLN A 128 -13.96 1.41 0.18
CA GLN A 128 -13.08 0.29 -0.17
C GLN A 128 -13.18 -0.88 0.82
N ARG A 129 -13.87 -0.70 1.96
CA ARG A 129 -14.15 -1.76 2.94
C ARG A 129 -15.60 -1.66 3.44
N LEU A 130 -16.55 -1.67 2.51
CA LEU A 130 -17.98 -1.64 2.88
C LEU A 130 -18.37 -2.85 3.73
N ASP A 131 -17.70 -4.00 3.57
CA ASP A 131 -17.80 -5.16 4.48
C ASP A 131 -17.59 -4.75 5.94
N LEU A 132 -16.51 -4.03 6.23
CA LEU A 132 -16.17 -3.60 7.58
C LEU A 132 -17.11 -2.48 8.05
N VAL A 133 -17.32 -1.44 7.24
CA VAL A 133 -18.10 -0.26 7.66
C VAL A 133 -19.56 -0.65 7.94
N THR A 134 -20.16 -1.51 7.10
CA THR A 134 -21.52 -2.01 7.33
C THR A 134 -21.59 -2.95 8.54
N SER A 135 -20.54 -3.73 8.80
CA SER A 135 -20.47 -4.54 10.03
C SER A 135 -20.46 -3.66 11.29
N LEU A 136 -19.80 -2.50 11.26
CA LEU A 136 -19.77 -1.56 12.38
C LEU A 136 -21.09 -0.78 12.50
N PHE A 137 -21.67 -0.40 11.37
CA PHE A 137 -22.89 0.41 11.30
C PHE A 137 -23.93 -0.19 10.33
N PRO A 138 -24.68 -1.23 10.75
CA PRO A 138 -25.61 -1.94 9.86
C PRO A 138 -26.77 -1.09 9.31
N THR A 139 -27.07 0.03 9.99
CA THR A 139 -28.13 0.97 9.62
C THR A 139 -27.61 2.26 8.98
N ALA A 140 -26.31 2.35 8.69
CA ALA A 140 -25.75 3.55 8.09
C ALA A 140 -26.24 3.77 6.67
N LYS A 141 -26.29 5.04 6.28
CA LYS A 141 -26.54 5.47 4.89
C LYS A 141 -25.23 5.82 4.20
N PHE A 142 -25.12 5.54 2.92
CA PHE A 142 -23.92 5.76 2.11
C PHE A 142 -24.27 6.68 0.94
N ILE A 143 -23.52 7.77 0.82
CA ILE A 143 -23.58 8.70 -0.29
C ILE A 143 -22.31 8.49 -1.11
N HIS A 144 -22.43 7.78 -2.22
CA HIS A 144 -21.31 7.50 -3.12
C HIS A 144 -21.18 8.63 -4.14
N VAL A 145 -20.12 9.43 -3.99
CA VAL A 145 -19.81 10.51 -4.93
C VAL A 145 -18.99 9.95 -6.08
N VAL A 146 -19.54 10.03 -7.28
CA VAL A 146 -18.94 9.57 -8.53
C VAL A 146 -18.54 10.78 -9.36
N ARG A 147 -17.34 10.76 -9.94
CA ARG A 147 -16.82 11.78 -10.84
C ARG A 147 -16.13 11.13 -12.03
N ASP A 148 -16.06 11.80 -13.17
CA ASP A 148 -15.32 11.32 -14.34
C ASP A 148 -13.89 10.93 -13.95
N GLY A 149 -13.54 9.66 -14.19
CA GLY A 149 -12.25 9.09 -13.81
C GLY A 149 -11.07 9.83 -14.41
N ARG A 150 -11.24 10.45 -15.58
CA ARG A 150 -10.19 11.21 -16.26
C ARG A 150 -9.84 12.49 -15.51
N ASP A 151 -10.86 13.19 -15.00
CA ASP A 151 -10.66 14.37 -14.15
C ASP A 151 -10.09 14.00 -12.78
N VAL A 152 -10.53 12.88 -12.20
CA VAL A 152 -9.95 12.34 -10.95
C VAL A 152 -8.47 12.01 -11.15
N ALA A 153 -8.14 11.32 -12.23
CA ALA A 153 -6.78 10.91 -12.55
C ALA A 153 -5.83 12.10 -12.77
N LEU A 154 -6.27 13.13 -13.49
CA LEU A 154 -5.52 14.38 -13.63
C LEU A 154 -5.38 15.12 -12.31
N SER A 155 -6.38 15.07 -11.43
CA SER A 155 -6.25 15.65 -10.09
C SER A 155 -5.24 14.88 -9.24
N PHE A 156 -5.19 13.56 -9.34
CA PHE A 156 -4.22 12.74 -8.62
C PHE A 156 -2.79 13.04 -9.06
N SER A 157 -2.56 13.18 -10.37
CA SER A 157 -1.25 13.50 -10.94
C SER A 157 -0.60 14.80 -10.44
N ARG A 158 -1.37 15.68 -9.80
CA ARG A 158 -0.88 16.95 -9.21
C ARG A 158 -0.43 16.82 -7.76
N THR A 159 -0.76 15.71 -7.10
CA THR A 159 -0.43 15.50 -5.69
C THR A 159 0.90 14.75 -5.53
N THR A 160 1.57 14.93 -4.39
CA THR A 160 2.90 14.34 -4.14
C THR A 160 2.87 12.87 -3.74
N TRP A 161 1.71 12.36 -3.30
CA TRP A 161 1.54 11.00 -2.79
C TRP A 161 0.85 10.05 -3.78
N TRP A 162 0.30 10.57 -4.88
CA TRP A 162 -0.22 9.73 -5.97
C TRP A 162 0.71 9.71 -7.17
N HIS A 163 0.50 8.75 -8.07
CA HIS A 163 1.36 8.57 -9.21
C HIS A 163 1.29 9.78 -10.16
N ARG A 164 2.40 10.19 -10.77
CA ARG A 164 2.39 11.32 -11.71
C ARG A 164 1.66 11.00 -13.02
N SER A 165 1.73 9.75 -13.49
CA SER A 165 0.99 9.29 -14.68
C SER A 165 -0.52 9.30 -14.46
N ALA A 166 -1.22 10.10 -15.27
CA ALA A 166 -2.67 10.14 -15.29
C ALA A 166 -3.28 8.81 -15.77
N ARG A 167 -2.62 8.08 -16.69
CA ARG A 167 -3.11 6.77 -17.17
C ARG A 167 -3.16 5.74 -16.04
N LEU A 168 -2.12 5.64 -15.22
CA LEU A 168 -2.09 4.74 -14.06
C LEU A 168 -3.11 5.14 -12.99
N ASN A 169 -3.28 6.45 -12.78
CA ASN A 169 -4.32 6.95 -11.88
C ASN A 169 -5.73 6.65 -12.40
N LEU A 170 -5.95 6.62 -13.72
CA LEU A 170 -7.24 6.24 -14.31
C LEU A 170 -7.53 4.76 -14.11
N SER A 171 -6.53 3.88 -14.26
CA SER A 171 -6.66 2.47 -13.93
C SER A 171 -6.99 2.25 -12.46
N ARG A 172 -6.31 2.99 -11.57
CA ARG A 172 -6.63 2.98 -10.15
C ARG A 172 -8.07 3.39 -9.89
N TRP A 173 -8.51 4.52 -10.46
CA TRP A 173 -9.91 4.97 -10.37
C TRP A 173 -10.87 3.86 -10.79
N GLN A 174 -10.58 3.18 -11.91
CA GLN A 174 -11.41 2.07 -12.37
C GLN A 174 -11.49 0.93 -11.35
N ARG A 175 -10.38 0.52 -10.74
CA ARG A 175 -10.38 -0.54 -9.72
C ARG A 175 -11.20 -0.12 -8.50
N GLU A 176 -11.01 1.11 -8.03
CA GLU A 176 -11.67 1.62 -6.84
C GLU A 176 -13.17 1.80 -7.04
N ILE A 177 -13.58 2.38 -8.18
CA ILE A 177 -15.00 2.62 -8.49
C ILE A 177 -15.74 1.30 -8.74
N LYS A 178 -15.07 0.34 -9.39
CA LYS A 178 -15.55 -1.05 -9.55
C LYS A 178 -15.79 -1.69 -8.20
N LYS A 179 -14.80 -1.65 -7.32
CA LYS A 179 -14.89 -2.25 -5.99
C LYS A 179 -16.05 -1.67 -5.18
N ILE A 180 -16.14 -0.33 -5.08
CA ILE A 180 -17.22 0.33 -4.35
C ILE A 180 -18.59 -0.09 -4.89
N ALA A 181 -18.75 -0.07 -6.22
CA ALA A 181 -20.03 -0.38 -6.85
C ALA A 181 -20.47 -1.84 -6.66
N LEU A 182 -19.52 -2.78 -6.72
CA LEU A 182 -19.81 -4.19 -6.48
C LEU A 182 -20.07 -4.45 -5.00
N ASP A 183 -19.21 -3.98 -4.10
CA ASP A 183 -19.37 -4.16 -2.66
C ASP A 183 -20.68 -3.54 -2.15
N ALA A 184 -21.09 -2.40 -2.70
CA ALA A 184 -22.37 -1.79 -2.35
C ALA A 184 -23.57 -2.70 -2.67
N GLN A 185 -23.52 -3.46 -3.77
CA GLN A 185 -24.58 -4.41 -4.13
C GLN A 185 -24.65 -5.59 -3.15
N PHE A 186 -23.51 -6.02 -2.61
CA PHE A 186 -23.44 -7.16 -1.69
C PHE A 186 -23.71 -6.79 -0.23
N PHE A 187 -23.16 -5.66 0.24
CA PHE A 187 -23.13 -5.33 1.68
C PHE A 187 -24.13 -4.25 2.08
N VAL A 188 -24.64 -3.45 1.15
CA VAL A 188 -25.48 -2.28 1.45
C VAL A 188 -26.89 -2.48 0.91
N LYS A 189 -27.90 -2.24 1.75
CA LYS A 189 -29.30 -2.24 1.30
C LYS A 189 -29.50 -1.12 0.28
N PRO A 190 -30.25 -1.33 -0.82
CA PRO A 190 -30.51 -0.28 -1.82
C PRO A 190 -31.07 1.03 -1.22
N SER A 191 -31.93 0.95 -0.19
CA SER A 191 -32.49 2.12 0.50
C SER A 191 -31.49 2.90 1.38
N ASN A 192 -30.30 2.34 1.58
CA ASN A 192 -29.20 2.93 2.34
C ASN A 192 -28.03 3.35 1.45
N TYR A 193 -28.16 3.31 0.13
CA TYR A 193 -27.10 3.69 -0.80
C TYR A 193 -27.63 4.69 -1.84
N LEU A 194 -26.95 5.82 -1.98
CA LEU A 194 -27.28 6.87 -2.94
C LEU A 194 -26.05 7.24 -3.76
N GLU A 195 -26.14 7.12 -5.08
CA GLU A 195 -25.13 7.64 -6.00
C GLU A 195 -25.39 9.12 -6.31
N VAL A 196 -24.32 9.92 -6.27
CA VAL A 196 -24.33 11.35 -6.56
C VAL A 196 -23.21 11.63 -7.56
N LYS A 197 -23.57 12.07 -8.76
CA LYS A 197 -22.58 12.53 -9.73
C LYS A 197 -22.08 13.91 -9.35
N TYR A 198 -20.76 14.09 -9.31
CA TYR A 198 -20.13 15.38 -9.05
C TYR A 198 -20.59 16.44 -10.06
N GLU A 199 -20.68 16.07 -11.33
CA GLU A 199 -21.08 16.97 -12.42
C GLU A 199 -22.56 17.40 -12.27
N SER A 200 -23.43 16.52 -11.76
CA SER A 200 -24.80 16.86 -11.39
C SER A 200 -24.82 17.80 -10.18
N LEU A 201 -24.00 17.54 -9.17
CA LEU A 201 -23.87 18.41 -7.98
C LEU A 201 -23.38 19.82 -8.33
N VAL A 202 -22.50 19.93 -9.32
CA VAL A 202 -22.01 21.23 -9.82
C VAL A 202 -23.03 21.94 -10.70
N SER A 203 -23.74 21.20 -11.57
CA SER A 203 -24.68 21.81 -12.52
C SER A 203 -26.01 22.23 -11.88
N ASP A 204 -26.58 21.43 -10.98
CA ASP A 204 -27.78 21.76 -10.21
C ASP A 204 -27.62 21.33 -8.74
N THR A 205 -26.82 22.12 -8.02
CA THR A 205 -26.54 21.89 -6.59
C THR A 205 -27.81 21.83 -5.74
N THR A 206 -28.81 22.66 -6.05
CA THR A 206 -30.04 22.73 -5.25
C THR A 206 -30.85 21.44 -5.38
N ALA A 207 -31.02 20.91 -6.60
CA ALA A 207 -31.73 19.66 -6.81
C ALA A 207 -31.03 18.46 -6.15
N GLU A 208 -29.70 18.38 -6.28
CA GLU A 208 -28.91 17.30 -5.71
C GLU A 208 -28.94 17.31 -4.18
N LEU A 209 -28.77 18.48 -3.55
CA LEU A 209 -28.87 18.61 -2.09
C LEU A 209 -30.27 18.26 -1.58
N LYS A 210 -31.34 18.66 -2.26
CA LYS A 210 -32.71 18.23 -1.91
C LYS A 210 -32.84 16.71 -1.97
N ARG A 211 -32.32 16.06 -3.01
CA ARG A 211 -32.36 14.58 -3.13
C ARG A 211 -31.59 13.90 -1.99
N ILE A 212 -30.41 14.42 -1.64
CA ILE A 212 -29.61 13.90 -0.52
C ILE A 212 -30.32 14.10 0.82
N CYS A 213 -30.91 15.28 1.06
CA CYS A 213 -31.70 15.55 2.26
C CYS A 213 -32.90 14.60 2.39
N THR A 214 -33.65 14.38 1.30
CA THR A 214 -34.74 13.39 1.27
C THR A 214 -34.22 11.99 1.58
N PHE A 215 -33.10 11.57 0.98
CA PHE A 215 -32.48 10.28 1.26
C PHE A 215 -32.07 10.12 2.73
N LEU A 216 -31.52 11.16 3.35
CA LEU A 216 -31.16 11.20 4.77
C LEU A 216 -32.39 11.35 5.69
N GLY A 217 -33.55 11.76 5.17
CA GLY A 217 -34.75 12.04 5.94
C GLY A 217 -34.63 13.32 6.78
N VAL A 218 -33.94 14.34 6.25
CA VAL A 218 -33.82 15.68 6.86
C VAL A 218 -34.38 16.75 5.92
N GLY A 219 -34.75 17.90 6.47
CA GLY A 219 -35.18 19.05 5.67
C GLY A 219 -34.00 19.68 4.93
N PHE A 220 -34.23 20.13 3.69
CA PHE A 220 -33.29 20.98 2.97
C PHE A 220 -33.15 22.33 3.69
N ASP A 221 -31.92 22.78 3.86
CA ASP A 221 -31.60 24.06 4.50
C ASP A 221 -30.91 24.98 3.46
N PRO A 222 -31.45 26.17 3.16
CA PRO A 222 -30.85 27.09 2.19
C PRO A 222 -29.41 27.51 2.53
N THR A 223 -29.00 27.46 3.80
CA THR A 223 -27.61 27.76 4.21
C THR A 223 -26.59 26.76 3.64
N MET A 224 -27.04 25.59 3.18
CA MET A 224 -26.22 24.62 2.46
C MET A 224 -25.75 25.11 1.09
N LEU A 225 -26.30 26.23 0.59
CA LEU A 225 -25.89 26.88 -0.65
C LEU A 225 -25.05 28.14 -0.43
N ASP A 226 -24.81 28.55 0.83
CA ASP A 226 -24.06 29.76 1.18
C ASP A 226 -22.57 29.44 1.40
N PRO A 227 -21.68 29.74 0.43
CA PRO A 227 -20.26 29.45 0.57
C PRO A 227 -19.58 30.25 1.70
N GLN A 228 -20.16 31.36 2.17
CA GLN A 228 -19.59 32.14 3.27
C GLN A 228 -19.71 31.39 4.60
N GLY A 229 -20.83 30.69 4.80
CA GLY A 229 -21.12 29.89 6.01
C GLY A 229 -20.42 28.54 6.06
N PHE A 230 -19.75 28.10 4.98
CA PHE A 230 -19.08 26.80 4.97
C PHE A 230 -17.89 26.76 5.93
N ILE A 231 -17.82 25.68 6.70
CA ILE A 231 -16.66 25.36 7.52
C ILE A 231 -15.42 25.20 6.63
N ASP A 232 -14.33 25.85 7.01
CA ASP A 232 -13.07 25.68 6.29
C ASP A 232 -12.31 24.49 6.86
N TYR A 233 -12.43 23.32 6.23
CA TYR A 233 -11.72 22.14 6.72
C TYR A 233 -10.19 22.25 6.60
N ASP A 234 -9.69 23.11 5.70
CA ASP A 234 -8.24 23.27 5.48
C ASP A 234 -7.53 23.84 6.70
N GLN A 235 -8.22 24.64 7.52
CA GLN A 235 -7.65 25.19 8.76
C GLN A 235 -7.28 24.08 9.76
N PHE A 236 -7.88 22.90 9.62
CA PHE A 236 -7.58 21.75 10.46
C PHE A 236 -6.51 20.85 9.85
N CYS A 237 -6.10 21.00 8.58
CA CYS A 237 -5.15 20.08 7.96
C CYS A 237 -3.76 20.14 8.65
N LYS A 238 -3.14 18.97 8.85
CA LYS A 238 -1.76 18.86 9.38
C LYS A 238 -0.68 19.09 8.32
N PHE A 239 -1.05 19.35 7.07
CA PHE A 239 -0.16 19.57 5.93
C PHE A 239 -0.61 20.75 5.08
N ASP A 240 0.30 21.29 4.27
CA ASP A 240 0.04 22.45 3.41
C ASP A 240 -0.82 22.09 2.18
N MET A 241 -2.08 22.53 2.20
CA MET A 241 -3.02 22.36 1.09
C MET A 241 -2.63 23.11 -0.19
N GLY A 242 -1.76 24.12 -0.10
CA GLY A 242 -1.21 24.85 -1.24
C GLY A 242 -0.37 23.98 -2.17
N GLN A 243 0.19 22.88 -1.67
CA GLN A 243 0.96 21.91 -2.47
C GLN A 243 0.11 20.88 -3.21
N VAL A 244 -1.21 20.85 -2.93
CA VAL A 244 -2.10 19.75 -3.30
C VAL A 244 -3.25 20.24 -4.20
N SER A 245 -3.64 21.49 -4.01
CA SER A 245 -4.75 22.11 -4.73
C SER A 245 -4.26 22.87 -5.95
N SER A 246 -5.05 22.87 -7.03
CA SER A 246 -4.75 23.72 -8.19
C SER A 246 -4.82 25.19 -7.83
N GLN A 247 -3.96 26.02 -8.43
CA GLN A 247 -3.97 27.48 -8.23
C GLN A 247 -5.36 28.09 -8.46
N ALA A 248 -6.10 27.63 -9.47
CA ALA A 248 -7.47 28.08 -9.75
C ALA A 248 -8.44 27.77 -8.60
N TYR A 249 -8.42 26.52 -8.08
CA TYR A 249 -9.20 26.14 -6.91
C TYR A 249 -8.82 26.95 -5.67
N SER A 250 -7.53 27.13 -5.40
CA SER A 250 -7.05 27.90 -4.25
C SER A 250 -7.45 29.37 -4.33
N ALA A 251 -7.39 29.97 -5.53
CA ALA A 251 -7.81 31.35 -5.76
C ALA A 251 -9.33 31.51 -5.60
N TRP A 252 -10.10 30.62 -6.22
CA TRP A 252 -11.56 30.61 -6.10
C TRP A 252 -12.01 30.43 -4.64
N ARG A 253 -11.37 29.52 -3.90
CA ARG A 253 -11.69 29.24 -2.50
C ARG A 253 -11.48 30.46 -1.59
N LYS A 254 -10.42 31.24 -1.83
CA LYS A 254 -10.18 32.49 -1.08
C LYS A 254 -11.26 33.54 -1.33
N GLN A 255 -11.83 33.54 -2.54
CA GLN A 255 -12.83 34.54 -2.93
C GLN A 255 -14.25 34.16 -2.49
N LYS A 256 -14.56 32.86 -2.31
CA LYS A 256 -15.89 32.33 -1.91
C LYS A 256 -17.06 32.92 -2.73
N THR A 257 -16.83 33.24 -4.00
CA THR A 257 -17.77 34.01 -4.84
C THR A 257 -18.91 33.19 -5.42
N LYS A 258 -18.78 31.86 -5.49
CA LYS A 258 -19.81 30.94 -6.01
C LYS A 258 -19.98 29.74 -5.09
N THR A 259 -21.15 29.12 -5.14
CA THR A 259 -21.51 27.90 -4.39
C THR A 259 -20.85 26.63 -4.92
N VAL A 260 -20.23 26.63 -6.10
CA VAL A 260 -19.51 25.47 -6.66
C VAL A 260 -18.33 25.93 -7.51
N PHE A 261 -17.26 25.14 -7.51
CA PHE A 261 -16.13 25.31 -8.41
C PHE A 261 -16.33 24.44 -9.65
N SER A 262 -16.62 25.05 -10.80
CA SER A 262 -16.96 24.35 -12.04
C SER A 262 -15.78 24.11 -12.98
N ASP A 263 -14.65 24.82 -12.81
CA ASP A 263 -13.58 24.83 -13.82
C ASP A 263 -12.84 23.49 -13.99
N ASN A 264 -13.03 22.59 -13.01
CA ASN A 264 -12.48 21.24 -13.04
C ASN A 264 -13.43 20.20 -13.67
N VAL A 265 -14.66 20.58 -14.06
CA VAL A 265 -15.58 19.69 -14.78
C VAL A 265 -15.12 19.57 -16.22
N GLU A 266 -14.94 18.34 -16.69
CA GLU A 266 -14.43 18.03 -18.03
C GLU A 266 -13.06 18.68 -18.33
N ALA A 267 -12.25 18.91 -17.29
CA ALA A 267 -10.92 19.50 -17.45
C ALA A 267 -10.00 18.63 -18.31
N TRP A 268 -10.22 17.31 -18.30
CA TRP A 268 -9.52 16.36 -19.17
C TRP A 268 -9.66 16.66 -20.66
N ARG A 269 -10.78 17.25 -21.11
CA ARG A 269 -10.99 17.64 -22.51
C ARG A 269 -10.06 18.74 -22.98
N LYS A 270 -9.47 19.51 -22.05
CA LYS A 270 -8.51 20.57 -22.37
C LYS A 270 -7.10 20.00 -22.59
N ASN A 271 -6.89 18.72 -22.34
CA ASN A 271 -5.60 18.05 -22.46
C ASN A 271 -5.73 16.83 -23.38
N ASP A 272 -5.74 17.08 -24.69
CA ASP A 272 -5.94 16.07 -25.74
C ASP A 272 -4.91 14.93 -25.73
N SER A 273 -3.76 15.11 -25.06
CA SER A 273 -2.71 14.09 -24.93
C SER A 273 -2.74 13.29 -23.62
N ALA A 274 -3.60 13.64 -22.67
CA ALA A 274 -3.60 13.01 -21.34
C ALA A 274 -4.08 11.55 -21.35
N PHE A 275 -4.99 11.23 -22.28
CA PHE A 275 -5.61 9.93 -22.40
C PHE A 275 -5.76 9.57 -23.86
N ASP A 276 -5.72 8.27 -24.15
CA ASP A 276 -5.84 7.77 -25.52
C ASP A 276 -7.31 7.81 -25.97
N LYS A 277 -7.55 7.96 -27.27
CA LYS A 277 -8.91 8.01 -27.84
C LYS A 277 -9.69 6.72 -27.55
N SER A 278 -8.99 5.58 -27.67
CA SER A 278 -9.49 4.26 -27.27
C SER A 278 -8.91 3.89 -25.91
N LEU A 279 -9.76 3.83 -24.89
CA LEU A 279 -9.39 3.45 -23.53
C LEU A 279 -9.43 1.91 -23.37
N PRO A 280 -8.68 1.34 -22.40
CA PRO A 280 -8.83 -0.07 -22.04
C PRO A 280 -10.30 -0.45 -21.79
N PRO A 281 -10.77 -1.63 -22.25
CA PRO A 281 -12.19 -2.00 -22.17
C PRO A 281 -12.78 -1.92 -20.77
N GLU A 282 -12.02 -2.29 -19.75
CA GLU A 282 -12.48 -2.19 -18.35
C GLU A 282 -12.70 -0.74 -17.90
N ILE A 283 -11.82 0.18 -18.29
CA ILE A 283 -11.93 1.60 -17.97
C ILE A 283 -13.12 2.20 -18.73
N ALA A 284 -13.21 1.90 -20.03
CA ALA A 284 -14.30 2.37 -20.88
C ALA A 284 -15.68 1.88 -20.38
N HIS A 285 -15.77 0.63 -19.92
CA HIS A 285 -16.97 0.06 -19.32
C HIS A 285 -17.44 0.86 -18.10
N TRP A 286 -16.53 1.12 -17.14
CA TRP A 286 -16.90 1.83 -15.91
C TRP A 286 -17.20 3.32 -16.15
N LEU A 287 -16.51 3.97 -17.09
CA LEU A 287 -16.89 5.32 -17.53
C LEU A 287 -18.31 5.33 -18.12
N SER A 288 -18.61 4.38 -19.02
CA SER A 288 -19.92 4.25 -19.66
C SER A 288 -21.03 3.91 -18.67
N ARG A 289 -20.77 3.04 -17.67
CA ARG A 289 -21.72 2.68 -16.60
C ARG A 289 -22.21 3.89 -15.82
N TYR A 290 -21.36 4.90 -15.67
CA TYR A 290 -21.72 6.18 -15.04
C TYR A 290 -22.04 7.27 -16.08
N GLY A 291 -22.27 6.91 -17.34
CA GLY A 291 -22.71 7.83 -18.39
C GLY A 291 -21.66 8.84 -18.85
N TYR A 292 -20.38 8.57 -18.62
CA TYR A 292 -19.30 9.38 -19.18
C TYR A 292 -19.00 8.92 -20.61
N PRO A 293 -18.79 9.85 -21.55
CA PRO A 293 -18.56 9.51 -22.95
C PRO A 293 -17.21 8.83 -23.14
N VAL A 294 -17.18 7.76 -23.93
CA VAL A 294 -15.98 7.01 -24.33
C VAL A 294 -15.93 6.93 -25.86
N GLY A 295 -14.72 6.99 -26.44
CA GLY A 295 -14.54 6.83 -27.90
C GLY A 295 -14.82 5.40 -28.35
N SER A 296 -15.18 5.23 -29.62
CA SER A 296 -15.27 3.89 -30.23
C SER A 296 -13.88 3.22 -30.24
N PRO A 297 -13.79 1.90 -30.00
CA PRO A 297 -12.52 1.20 -30.15
C PRO A 297 -12.08 1.24 -31.61
N ASP A 298 -10.84 1.67 -31.87
CA ASP A 298 -10.26 1.59 -33.22
C ASP A 298 -10.05 0.10 -33.59
N GLU A 299 -10.53 -0.32 -34.77
CA GLU A 299 -10.44 -1.73 -35.25
C GLU A 299 -8.98 -2.21 -35.43
N GLU A 300 -8.00 -1.30 -35.51
CA GLU A 300 -6.56 -1.60 -35.57
C GLU A 300 -5.90 -1.77 -34.18
N GLY A 301 -6.65 -1.57 -33.08
CA GLY A 301 -6.11 -1.43 -31.71
C GLY A 301 -5.61 -2.70 -31.01
N ALA A 302 -5.65 -3.86 -31.67
CA ALA A 302 -5.22 -5.14 -31.08
C ALA A 302 -3.70 -5.26 -30.85
N GLN A 303 -2.90 -4.31 -31.32
CA GLN A 303 -1.44 -4.23 -31.09
C GLN A 303 -1.00 -2.99 -30.29
N ASN A 304 -1.87 -2.40 -29.46
CA ASN A 304 -1.56 -1.14 -28.79
C ASN A 304 -0.51 -1.27 -27.66
N VAL A 305 0.70 -0.80 -27.95
CA VAL A 305 1.80 -0.56 -26.99
C VAL A 305 1.34 0.27 -25.78
N HIS A 306 0.31 1.11 -25.92
CA HIS A 306 -0.24 1.97 -24.87
C HIS A 306 -1.07 1.26 -23.79
N LEU A 307 -1.52 0.01 -23.99
CA LEU A 307 -2.19 -0.75 -22.91
C LEU A 307 -1.28 -0.98 -21.69
N ARG A 308 0.04 -1.02 -21.90
CA ARG A 308 1.04 -1.16 -20.82
C ARG A 308 1.04 0.04 -19.87
N GLU A 309 0.79 1.25 -20.36
CA GLU A 309 0.80 2.48 -19.54
C GLU A 309 -0.38 2.58 -18.56
N TYR A 310 -1.40 1.73 -18.73
CA TYR A 310 -2.53 1.58 -17.81
C TYR A 310 -2.32 0.40 -16.83
N SER A 311 -1.26 -0.39 -16.97
CA SER A 311 -1.01 -1.55 -16.11
C SER A 311 0.11 -1.25 -15.11
N LEU A 312 -0.26 -1.19 -13.82
CA LEU A 312 0.72 -1.03 -12.74
C LEU A 312 1.74 -2.18 -12.76
N ASN A 313 1.28 -3.42 -13.00
CA ASN A 313 2.15 -4.60 -13.10
C ASN A 313 3.13 -4.49 -14.28
N ALA A 314 2.69 -3.96 -15.42
CA ALA A 314 3.58 -3.76 -16.57
C ALA A 314 4.62 -2.66 -16.31
N LEU A 315 4.26 -1.62 -15.55
CA LEU A 315 5.19 -0.57 -15.14
C LEU A 315 6.16 -1.06 -14.04
N GLU A 316 5.70 -1.87 -13.09
CA GLU A 316 6.55 -2.51 -12.08
C GLU A 316 7.57 -3.43 -12.74
N GLN A 317 7.14 -4.19 -13.75
CA GLN A 317 8.02 -5.01 -14.57
C GLN A 317 9.00 -4.16 -15.40
N ASP A 318 8.55 -3.10 -16.07
CA ASP A 318 9.43 -2.17 -16.82
C ASP A 318 10.44 -1.44 -15.90
N ASN A 319 10.02 -1.05 -14.68
CA ASN A 319 10.93 -0.49 -13.68
C ASN A 319 11.93 -1.52 -13.19
N GLN A 320 11.53 -2.78 -13.03
CA GLN A 320 12.44 -3.87 -12.66
C GLN A 320 13.44 -4.15 -13.79
N GLU A 321 13.00 -4.19 -15.04
CA GLU A 321 13.85 -4.34 -16.23
C GLU A 321 14.82 -3.17 -16.39
N LYS A 322 14.37 -1.92 -16.18
CA LYS A 322 15.22 -0.72 -16.19
C LYS A 322 16.21 -0.71 -15.03
N SER A 323 15.80 -1.13 -13.84
CA SER A 323 16.69 -1.24 -12.68
C SER A 323 17.79 -2.27 -12.93
N GLN A 324 17.46 -3.40 -13.56
CA GLN A 324 18.42 -4.40 -14.01
C GLN A 324 19.35 -3.85 -15.11
N HIS A 325 18.84 -3.04 -16.04
CA HIS A 325 19.64 -2.40 -17.08
C HIS A 325 20.62 -1.36 -16.51
N ILE A 326 20.18 -0.56 -15.53
CA ILE A 326 21.02 0.41 -14.82
C ILE A 326 22.14 -0.33 -14.07
N GLN A 327 21.82 -1.39 -13.33
CA GLN A 327 22.85 -2.22 -12.68
C GLN A 327 23.87 -2.79 -13.67
N LYS A 328 23.42 -3.22 -14.86
CA LYS A 328 24.30 -3.71 -15.91
C LYS A 328 25.20 -2.61 -16.50
N LEU A 329 24.69 -1.39 -16.66
CA LEU A 329 25.47 -0.23 -17.09
C LEU A 329 26.47 0.20 -16.02
N GLU A 330 26.09 0.19 -14.75
CA GLU A 330 26.99 0.46 -13.62
C GLU A 330 28.12 -0.56 -13.54
N GLN A 331 27.80 -1.85 -13.73
CA GLN A 331 28.79 -2.92 -13.86
C GLN A 331 29.72 -2.68 -15.06
N THR A 332 29.17 -2.32 -16.22
CA THR A 332 29.94 -2.03 -17.44
C THR A 332 30.85 -0.80 -17.26
N VAL A 333 30.38 0.24 -16.55
CA VAL A 333 31.17 1.43 -16.22
C VAL A 333 32.26 1.10 -15.21
N ALA A 334 32.01 0.20 -14.24
CA ALA A 334 33.02 -0.31 -13.32
C ALA A 334 34.07 -1.15 -14.06
N ASP A 335 33.66 -1.97 -15.03
CA ASP A 335 34.55 -2.77 -15.88
C ASP A 335 35.39 -1.88 -16.82
N TYR A 336 34.81 -0.83 -17.40
CA TYR A 336 35.53 0.18 -18.19
C TYR A 336 36.46 1.06 -17.33
N ALA A 337 36.08 1.37 -16.10
CA ALA A 337 36.95 2.06 -15.14
C ALA A 337 38.13 1.18 -14.69
N GLN A 338 37.97 -0.15 -14.69
CA GLN A 338 39.06 -1.12 -14.55
C GLN A 338 39.98 -1.19 -15.78
N HIS A 339 39.55 -0.69 -16.94
CA HIS A 339 40.29 -0.79 -18.21
C HIS A 339 40.82 0.55 -18.76
N ILE A 340 40.42 1.70 -18.21
CA ILE A 340 41.01 3.00 -18.54
C ILE A 340 42.05 3.38 -17.48
N GLY A 341 43.24 2.81 -17.66
CA GLY A 341 44.51 3.21 -17.03
C GLY A 341 45.52 2.07 -17.15
N ASN A 342 46.59 2.09 -17.95
CA ASN A 342 47.24 3.17 -18.69
C ASN A 342 48.10 2.56 -19.83
N ALA A 343 48.43 3.38 -20.83
CA ALA A 343 48.90 2.97 -22.15
C ALA A 343 50.22 2.14 -22.24
N SER A 344 50.07 0.98 -22.90
CA SER A 344 51.03 0.21 -23.72
C SER A 344 52.08 -0.70 -23.05
N VAL A 345 52.12 -1.97 -23.50
CA VAL A 345 53.23 -2.96 -23.38
C VAL A 345 53.27 -3.89 -22.14
N VAL A 346 52.12 -4.31 -21.56
CA VAL A 346 52.04 -5.34 -20.48
C VAL A 346 51.70 -6.77 -21.01
N GLU A 347 51.49 -6.93 -22.32
CA GLU A 347 50.72 -8.04 -22.90
C GLU A 347 51.44 -9.40 -23.07
N LYS A 348 52.77 -9.50 -23.01
CA LYS A 348 53.48 -10.75 -23.42
C LYS A 348 53.93 -11.68 -22.28
N ASP A 349 54.14 -11.17 -21.08
CA ASP A 349 54.68 -11.97 -19.96
C ASP A 349 53.60 -12.74 -19.18
N TRP A 350 52.33 -12.36 -19.32
CA TRP A 350 51.20 -12.99 -18.62
C TRP A 350 50.76 -14.33 -19.23
N ALA A 351 51.12 -14.62 -20.47
CA ALA A 351 50.73 -15.85 -21.15
C ALA A 351 51.39 -17.12 -20.56
N ALA A 352 52.66 -17.05 -20.15
CA ALA A 352 53.38 -18.20 -19.58
C ALA A 352 52.89 -18.60 -18.17
N ARG A 353 52.17 -17.71 -17.48
CA ARG A 353 51.60 -17.98 -16.15
C ARG A 353 50.21 -18.62 -16.21
N GLY A 354 49.54 -18.59 -17.38
CA GLY A 354 48.24 -19.20 -17.60
C GLY A 354 48.27 -20.73 -17.57
N GLU A 355 49.30 -21.36 -18.14
CA GLU A 355 49.39 -22.83 -18.19
C GLU A 355 49.53 -23.47 -16.79
N LEU A 356 50.12 -22.77 -15.83
CA LEU A 356 50.24 -23.23 -14.44
C LEU A 356 48.88 -23.25 -13.71
N LEU A 357 47.96 -22.35 -14.08
CA LEU A 357 46.61 -22.27 -13.50
C LEU A 357 45.71 -23.44 -13.95
N GLU A 358 45.97 -23.98 -15.14
CA GLU A 358 45.22 -25.11 -15.69
C GLU A 358 45.50 -26.42 -14.91
N HIS A 359 46.74 -26.61 -14.47
CA HIS A 359 47.12 -27.75 -13.62
C HIS A 359 46.44 -27.69 -12.25
N LEU A 360 46.26 -26.49 -11.69
CA LEU A 360 45.55 -26.30 -10.41
C LEU A 360 44.05 -26.61 -10.52
N GLY A 361 43.42 -26.30 -11.66
CA GLY A 361 42.03 -26.67 -11.95
C GLY A 361 41.78 -28.18 -11.90
N SER A 362 42.74 -28.99 -12.38
CA SER A 362 42.62 -30.46 -12.34
C SER A 362 42.62 -31.05 -10.92
N THR A 363 43.21 -30.34 -9.96
CA THR A 363 43.27 -30.78 -8.56
C THR A 363 41.95 -30.49 -7.84
N ILE A 364 41.24 -29.43 -8.21
CA ILE A 364 39.93 -29.09 -7.65
C ILE A 364 38.86 -30.11 -8.08
N HIS A 365 38.95 -30.64 -9.31
CA HIS A 365 38.10 -31.73 -9.79
C HIS A 365 38.18 -32.99 -8.90
N ARG A 366 39.34 -33.24 -8.27
CA ARG A 366 39.50 -34.34 -7.30
C ARG A 366 38.68 -34.13 -6.03
N LEU A 367 38.46 -32.88 -5.62
CA LEU A 367 37.60 -32.54 -4.49
C LEU A 367 36.11 -32.71 -4.81
N GLU A 368 35.70 -32.60 -6.08
CA GLU A 368 34.34 -32.95 -6.51
C GLU A 368 34.07 -34.46 -6.34
N GLN A 369 35.12 -35.26 -6.47
CA GLN A 369 35.09 -36.71 -6.25
C GLN A 369 34.79 -37.06 -4.78
N ASP A 370 35.39 -36.34 -3.82
CA ASP A 370 35.07 -36.49 -2.38
C ASP A 370 33.59 -36.12 -2.08
N ASN A 371 33.01 -35.21 -2.87
CA ASN A 371 31.59 -34.88 -2.75
C ASN A 371 30.68 -36.02 -3.24
N ALA A 372 31.15 -36.88 -4.16
CA ALA A 372 30.43 -38.08 -4.59
C ALA A 372 30.33 -39.14 -3.48
N GLU A 373 31.30 -39.19 -2.56
CA GLU A 373 31.22 -40.05 -1.37
C GLU A 373 30.10 -39.61 -0.40
N ARG A 374 29.80 -38.30 -0.35
CA ARG A 374 28.66 -37.78 0.42
C ARG A 374 27.32 -38.18 -0.20
N LEU A 375 27.25 -38.31 -1.52
CA LEU A 375 26.09 -38.83 -2.24
C LEU A 375 25.81 -40.31 -1.92
N GLU A 376 26.84 -41.14 -1.71
CA GLU A 376 26.63 -42.50 -1.19
C GLU A 376 25.98 -42.52 0.20
N THR A 377 26.32 -41.55 1.05
CA THR A 377 25.70 -41.40 2.38
C THR A 377 24.20 -41.06 2.25
N ILE A 378 23.83 -40.27 1.24
CA ILE A 378 22.43 -39.94 0.92
C ILE A 378 21.70 -41.19 0.42
N TYR A 379 22.30 -41.99 -0.46
CA TYR A 379 21.70 -43.23 -0.94
C TYR A 379 21.50 -44.28 0.18
N ALA A 380 22.33 -44.28 1.22
CA ALA A 380 22.13 -45.12 2.40
C ALA A 380 20.87 -44.70 3.20
N LEU A 381 20.58 -43.39 3.27
CA LEU A 381 19.36 -42.87 3.89
C LEU A 381 18.10 -43.17 3.05
N GLU A 382 18.22 -43.14 1.72
CA GLU A 382 17.12 -43.50 0.82
C GLU A 382 16.74 -44.99 0.93
N ARG A 383 17.72 -45.88 1.16
CA ARG A 383 17.42 -47.30 1.46
C ARG A 383 16.65 -47.48 2.78
N ALA A 384 16.93 -46.66 3.79
CA ALA A 384 16.15 -46.66 5.02
C ALA A 384 14.69 -46.19 4.77
N LEU A 385 14.51 -45.21 3.86
CA LEU A 385 13.19 -44.75 3.43
C LEU A 385 12.42 -45.81 2.64
N ALA A 386 13.10 -46.61 1.81
CA ALA A 386 12.51 -47.75 1.10
C ALA A 386 11.96 -48.83 2.06
N GLY A 387 12.62 -49.05 3.20
CA GLY A 387 12.10 -49.93 4.26
C GLY A 387 10.79 -49.43 4.88
N HIS A 388 10.56 -48.11 4.91
CA HIS A 388 9.28 -47.55 5.35
C HIS A 388 8.17 -47.69 4.30
N THR A 389 8.51 -47.75 3.00
CA THR A 389 7.52 -48.02 1.95
C THR A 389 7.04 -49.47 1.91
N GLU A 390 7.86 -50.44 2.34
CA GLU A 390 7.40 -51.83 2.57
C GLU A 390 6.37 -51.91 3.71
N HIS A 391 6.50 -51.07 4.74
CA HIS A 391 5.51 -50.98 5.83
C HIS A 391 4.16 -50.40 5.34
N ALA A 392 4.19 -49.48 4.37
CA ALA A 392 2.97 -48.95 3.75
C ALA A 392 2.28 -49.99 2.84
N ALA A 393 3.03 -50.87 2.18
CA ALA A 393 2.49 -51.98 1.40
C ALA A 393 1.78 -53.01 2.31
N PHE A 394 2.34 -53.29 3.50
CA PHE A 394 1.71 -54.15 4.51
C PHE A 394 0.34 -53.62 4.97
N ILE A 395 0.20 -52.31 5.19
CA ILE A 395 -1.10 -51.70 5.57
C ILE A 395 -2.12 -51.76 4.43
N LYS A 396 -1.66 -51.63 3.18
CA LYS A 396 -2.52 -51.77 2.00
C LYS A 396 -3.06 -53.19 1.86
N ASP A 397 -2.23 -54.21 2.08
CA ASP A 397 -2.65 -55.62 2.06
C ASP A 397 -3.61 -55.93 3.22
N GLU A 398 -3.42 -55.31 4.40
CA GLU A 398 -4.35 -55.43 5.54
C GLU A 398 -5.74 -54.85 5.23
N TRP A 399 -5.79 -53.71 4.54
CA TRP A 399 -7.05 -53.10 4.10
C TRP A 399 -7.76 -53.91 3.02
N GLN A 400 -6.99 -54.53 2.12
CA GLN A 400 -7.54 -55.40 1.08
C GLN A 400 -8.08 -56.71 1.67
N ALA A 401 -7.43 -57.27 2.70
CA ALA A 401 -7.94 -58.42 3.46
C ALA A 401 -9.25 -58.08 4.21
N ARG A 402 -9.41 -56.86 4.74
CA ARG A 402 -10.66 -56.40 5.36
C ARG A 402 -11.78 -56.17 4.34
N GLY A 403 -11.45 -55.72 3.13
CA GLY A 403 -12.40 -55.66 2.01
C GLY A 403 -12.96 -57.04 1.65
N ASN A 404 -12.08 -58.04 1.49
CA ASN A 404 -12.49 -59.42 1.21
C ASN A 404 -13.38 -60.02 2.31
N LEU A 405 -13.16 -59.65 3.58
CA LEU A 405 -13.99 -60.06 4.71
C LEU A 405 -15.41 -59.46 4.66
N ILE A 406 -15.54 -58.23 4.14
CA ILE A 406 -16.83 -57.57 3.93
C ILE A 406 -17.59 -58.25 2.79
N ASP A 407 -16.90 -58.64 1.72
CA ASP A 407 -17.50 -59.38 0.60
C ASP A 407 -17.95 -60.79 1.04
N GLU A 408 -17.17 -61.51 1.85
CA GLU A 408 -17.57 -62.79 2.46
C GLU A 408 -18.81 -62.66 3.38
N LEU A 409 -18.92 -61.55 4.12
CA LEU A 409 -20.10 -61.26 4.95
C LEU A 409 -21.32 -60.92 4.08
N GLY A 410 -21.11 -60.27 2.93
CA GLY A 410 -22.14 -60.03 1.92
C GLY A 410 -22.69 -61.33 1.31
N GLU A 411 -21.82 -62.28 0.96
CA GLU A 411 -22.24 -63.60 0.46
C GLU A 411 -23.00 -64.42 1.52
N LYS A 412 -22.60 -64.34 2.80
CA LYS A 412 -23.35 -64.98 3.90
C LYS A 412 -24.72 -64.34 4.14
N PHE A 413 -24.86 -63.03 3.94
CA PHE A 413 -26.16 -62.35 3.98
C PHE A 413 -27.07 -62.80 2.83
N HIS A 414 -26.51 -62.98 1.63
CA HIS A 414 -27.26 -63.44 0.47
C HIS A 414 -27.67 -64.93 0.59
N ALA A 415 -26.85 -65.76 1.24
CA ALA A 415 -27.22 -67.13 1.59
C ALA A 415 -28.37 -67.20 2.61
N LEU A 416 -28.41 -66.28 3.58
CA LEU A 416 -29.53 -66.14 4.54
C LEU A 416 -30.83 -65.66 3.87
N GLU A 417 -30.74 -64.82 2.84
CA GLU A 417 -31.90 -64.44 2.01
C GLU A 417 -32.45 -65.62 1.20
N GLN A 418 -31.60 -66.54 0.73
CA GLN A 418 -32.03 -67.76 0.05
C GLN A 418 -32.65 -68.81 1.01
N GLU A 419 -32.18 -68.89 2.26
CA GLU A 419 -32.84 -69.69 3.32
C GLU A 419 -34.25 -69.15 3.65
N TYR A 420 -34.46 -67.83 3.55
CA TYR A 420 -35.77 -67.22 3.73
C TYR A 420 -36.74 -67.57 2.58
N ALA A 421 -36.22 -67.73 1.36
CA ALA A 421 -36.99 -68.16 0.20
C ALA A 421 -37.40 -69.64 0.24
N THR A 422 -36.58 -70.53 0.84
CA THR A 422 -36.93 -71.95 1.04
C THR A 422 -38.01 -72.16 2.10
N SER A 423 -38.12 -71.24 3.07
CA SER A 423 -39.21 -71.22 4.06
C SER A 423 -40.57 -70.84 3.43
N ALA A 424 -40.57 -70.15 2.28
CA ALA A 424 -41.78 -69.81 1.53
C ALA A 424 -42.36 -71.02 0.75
N GLU A 425 -41.52 -71.91 0.19
CA GLU A 425 -41.95 -73.16 -0.47
C GLU A 425 -42.55 -74.18 0.53
N LEU A 426 -42.06 -74.20 1.79
CA LEU A 426 -42.63 -75.03 2.86
C LEU A 426 -44.06 -74.58 3.23
N ASN A 427 -44.35 -73.28 3.08
CA ASN A 427 -45.64 -72.67 3.40
C ASN A 427 -46.69 -72.94 2.30
N GLU A 428 -46.26 -73.03 1.04
CA GLU A 428 -47.12 -73.40 -0.10
C GLU A 428 -47.50 -74.89 -0.06
N THR A 429 -46.58 -75.77 0.40
CA THR A 429 -46.83 -77.21 0.62
C THR A 429 -47.82 -77.46 1.78
N LEU A 430 -47.78 -76.63 2.82
CA LEU A 430 -48.74 -76.64 3.94
C LEU A 430 -50.15 -76.21 3.52
N GLN A 431 -50.28 -75.24 2.58
CA GLN A 431 -51.57 -74.82 2.03
C GLN A 431 -52.21 -75.90 1.13
N GLN A 432 -51.40 -76.66 0.38
CA GLN A 432 -51.90 -77.78 -0.42
C GLN A 432 -52.34 -78.98 0.44
N THR A 433 -51.71 -79.20 1.60
CA THR A 433 -52.08 -80.26 2.55
C THR A 433 -53.37 -79.91 3.31
N LEU A 434 -53.62 -78.62 3.61
CA LEU A 434 -54.88 -78.14 4.19
C LEU A 434 -56.06 -78.24 3.22
N ALA A 435 -55.82 -78.07 1.91
CA ALA A 435 -56.85 -78.23 0.88
C ALA A 435 -57.28 -79.70 0.70
N ALA A 436 -56.36 -80.66 0.90
CA ALA A 436 -56.67 -82.09 0.85
C ALA A 436 -57.40 -82.62 2.10
N GLN A 437 -57.30 -81.94 3.25
CA GLN A 437 -58.07 -82.30 4.46
C GLN A 437 -59.50 -81.72 4.47
N ALA A 438 -59.82 -80.80 3.55
CA ALA A 438 -61.15 -80.22 3.42
C ALA A 438 -62.18 -81.14 2.72
N GLU A 439 -61.73 -82.16 1.96
CA GLU A 439 -62.63 -83.12 1.27
C GLU A 439 -63.02 -84.35 2.13
N GLN A 440 -62.49 -84.51 3.35
CA GLN A 440 -62.82 -85.64 4.24
C GLN A 440 -63.79 -85.32 5.38
N VAL A 441 -64.31 -84.09 5.47
CA VAL A 441 -65.19 -83.66 6.57
C VAL A 441 -66.65 -83.47 6.13
N GLU A 442 -67.00 -83.91 4.91
CA GLU A 442 -68.38 -84.02 4.45
C GLU A 442 -69.04 -85.36 4.86
N ALA A 443 -68.76 -85.84 6.08
CA ALA A 443 -69.49 -86.93 6.69
C ALA A 443 -69.64 -86.74 8.21
N MET A 444 -70.89 -86.45 8.59
CA MET A 444 -71.50 -86.52 9.92
C MET A 444 -71.54 -85.25 10.79
N GLN A 445 -72.68 -84.59 10.63
CA GLN A 445 -73.46 -83.79 11.58
C GLN A 445 -73.39 -84.26 13.04
N HIS A 446 -72.98 -83.37 13.96
CA HIS A 446 -73.79 -82.85 15.08
C HIS A 446 -72.92 -82.00 16.03
N SER A 447 -73.30 -80.74 16.22
CA SER A 447 -73.26 -79.96 17.48
C SER A 447 -72.95 -78.49 17.18
N ARG A 448 -74.03 -77.77 16.85
CA ARG A 448 -74.06 -76.37 16.46
C ARG A 448 -74.53 -75.59 17.67
N GLU A 449 -73.62 -75.25 18.59
CA GLU A 449 -73.84 -74.25 19.66
C GLU A 449 -72.55 -73.86 20.42
N ALA A 450 -71.42 -74.56 20.23
CA ALA A 450 -70.11 -74.15 20.79
C ALA A 450 -69.25 -73.28 19.83
N GLN A 451 -69.56 -73.26 18.53
CA GLN A 451 -68.71 -72.67 17.49
C GLN A 451 -68.88 -71.15 17.28
N GLU A 452 -69.93 -70.50 17.83
CA GLU A 452 -70.12 -69.05 17.67
C GLU A 452 -69.18 -68.23 18.59
N HIS A 453 -68.69 -68.80 19.69
CA HIS A 453 -67.79 -68.11 20.60
C HIS A 453 -66.35 -68.09 20.07
N GLU A 454 -65.84 -69.22 19.58
CA GLU A 454 -64.51 -69.30 18.95
C GLU A 454 -64.43 -68.44 17.66
N LEU A 455 -65.50 -68.40 16.85
CA LEU A 455 -65.56 -67.53 15.66
C LEU A 455 -65.58 -66.03 16.01
N SER A 456 -66.15 -65.67 17.16
CA SER A 456 -66.14 -64.29 17.67
C SER A 456 -64.75 -63.90 18.18
N GLU A 457 -64.09 -64.77 18.95
CA GLU A 457 -62.73 -64.52 19.46
C GLU A 457 -61.69 -64.48 18.32
N LEU A 458 -61.82 -65.36 17.32
CA LEU A 458 -60.97 -65.33 16.13
C LEU A 458 -61.18 -64.05 15.31
N ARG A 459 -62.42 -63.58 15.14
CA ARG A 459 -62.68 -62.29 14.46
C ARG A 459 -62.06 -61.11 15.21
N GLN A 460 -62.20 -61.09 16.53
CA GLN A 460 -61.64 -60.03 17.35
C GLN A 460 -60.09 -60.03 17.32
N THR A 461 -59.49 -61.21 17.28
CA THR A 461 -58.03 -61.38 17.12
C THR A 461 -57.57 -60.95 15.73
N ILE A 462 -58.30 -61.32 14.67
CA ILE A 462 -58.00 -60.92 13.29
C ILE A 462 -58.11 -59.40 13.12
N ASP A 463 -59.13 -58.76 13.69
CA ASP A 463 -59.29 -57.31 13.61
C ASP A 463 -58.20 -56.58 14.41
N GLY A 464 -57.80 -57.13 15.57
CA GLY A 464 -56.64 -56.63 16.33
C GLY A 464 -55.32 -56.74 15.55
N LEU A 465 -55.10 -57.86 14.84
CA LEU A 465 -53.92 -58.06 14.00
C LEU A 465 -53.92 -57.13 12.77
N LYS A 466 -55.08 -56.88 12.16
CA LYS A 466 -55.19 -55.90 11.07
C LYS A 466 -54.83 -54.49 11.53
N GLN A 467 -55.34 -54.08 12.68
CA GLN A 467 -55.04 -52.76 13.25
C GLN A 467 -53.54 -52.61 13.60
N GLU A 468 -52.91 -53.68 14.09
CA GLU A 468 -51.47 -53.71 14.34
C GLU A 468 -50.65 -53.65 13.04
N ILE A 469 -51.09 -54.33 11.98
CA ILE A 469 -50.46 -54.25 10.65
C ILE A 469 -50.56 -52.83 10.07
N ASP A 470 -51.73 -52.19 10.17
CA ASP A 470 -51.93 -50.82 9.70
C ASP A 470 -51.04 -49.83 10.48
N ASN A 471 -50.94 -49.98 11.80
CA ASN A 471 -50.06 -49.18 12.64
C ASN A 471 -48.58 -49.34 12.26
N ARG A 472 -48.13 -50.59 12.06
CA ARG A 472 -46.75 -50.87 11.64
C ARG A 472 -46.46 -50.34 10.24
N THR A 473 -47.40 -50.45 9.31
CA THR A 473 -47.27 -49.90 7.96
C THR A 473 -47.12 -48.38 8.01
N HIS A 474 -47.89 -47.69 8.88
CA HIS A 474 -47.75 -46.25 9.06
C HIS A 474 -46.40 -45.86 9.67
N GLN A 475 -45.90 -46.63 10.65
CA GLN A 475 -44.58 -46.40 11.24
C GLN A 475 -43.45 -46.59 10.23
N VAL A 476 -43.52 -47.61 9.37
CA VAL A 476 -42.54 -47.84 8.29
C VAL A 476 -42.52 -46.66 7.32
N LEU A 477 -43.69 -46.15 6.90
CA LEU A 477 -43.78 -45.00 6.01
C LEU A 477 -43.17 -43.72 6.62
N GLN A 478 -43.35 -43.51 7.93
CA GLN A 478 -42.73 -42.38 8.65
C GLN A 478 -41.20 -42.50 8.69
N VAL A 479 -40.69 -43.71 8.88
CA VAL A 479 -39.24 -44.00 8.88
C VAL A 479 -38.65 -43.80 7.48
N GLU A 480 -39.32 -44.23 6.42
CA GLU A 480 -38.89 -44.01 5.04
C GLU A 480 -38.83 -42.51 4.69
N GLN A 481 -39.81 -41.72 5.11
CA GLN A 481 -39.81 -40.27 4.91
C GLN A 481 -38.65 -39.59 5.67
N ALA A 482 -38.36 -40.02 6.89
CA ALA A 482 -37.24 -39.51 7.67
C ALA A 482 -35.88 -39.88 7.04
N LEU A 483 -35.74 -41.11 6.52
CA LEU A 483 -34.55 -41.56 5.80
C LEU A 483 -34.30 -40.75 4.51
N ALA A 484 -35.36 -40.44 3.76
CA ALA A 484 -35.26 -39.61 2.56
C ALA A 484 -34.78 -38.18 2.91
N ALA A 485 -35.34 -37.56 3.96
CA ALA A 485 -34.91 -36.24 4.42
C ALA A 485 -33.44 -36.22 4.89
N HIS A 486 -33.00 -37.28 5.58
CA HIS A 486 -31.60 -37.41 6.00
C HIS A 486 -30.64 -37.62 4.81
N ALA A 487 -31.07 -38.33 3.76
CA ALA A 487 -30.28 -38.49 2.54
C ALA A 487 -30.04 -37.16 1.82
N GLU A 488 -31.07 -36.30 1.73
CA GLU A 488 -30.92 -34.95 1.16
C GLU A 488 -29.95 -34.08 1.99
N GLN A 489 -30.07 -34.14 3.31
CA GLN A 489 -29.18 -33.41 4.22
C GLN A 489 -27.71 -33.85 4.10
N ARG A 490 -27.47 -35.15 3.87
CA ARG A 490 -26.14 -35.70 3.66
C ARG A 490 -25.48 -35.15 2.40
N VAL A 491 -26.21 -35.05 1.29
CA VAL A 491 -25.70 -34.49 0.03
C VAL A 491 -25.27 -33.03 0.21
N ILE A 492 -26.05 -32.23 0.94
CA ILE A 492 -25.72 -30.83 1.24
C ILE A 492 -24.43 -30.74 2.08
N LEU A 493 -24.29 -31.61 3.08
CA LEU A 493 -23.09 -31.67 3.93
C LEU A 493 -21.85 -32.10 3.14
N GLU A 494 -21.97 -33.08 2.26
CA GLU A 494 -20.86 -33.53 1.39
C GLU A 494 -20.40 -32.42 0.43
N GLN A 495 -21.32 -31.65 -0.16
CA GLN A 495 -20.97 -30.49 -0.98
C GLN A 495 -20.28 -29.38 -0.18
N ALA A 496 -20.75 -29.12 1.05
CA ALA A 496 -20.12 -28.14 1.94
C ALA A 496 -18.71 -28.58 2.38
N LEU A 497 -18.50 -29.88 2.58
CA LEU A 497 -17.19 -30.45 2.93
C LEU A 497 -16.20 -30.29 1.77
N GLN A 498 -16.61 -30.63 0.54
CA GLN A 498 -15.79 -30.44 -0.66
C GLN A 498 -15.43 -28.97 -0.91
N ALA A 499 -16.36 -28.04 -0.67
CA ALA A 499 -16.08 -26.61 -0.77
C ALA A 499 -15.03 -26.15 0.26
N ARG A 500 -15.07 -26.73 1.47
CA ARG A 500 -14.11 -26.42 2.54
C ARG A 500 -12.73 -27.02 2.29
N GLU A 501 -12.64 -28.20 1.68
CA GLU A 501 -11.38 -28.80 1.23
C GLU A 501 -10.69 -27.94 0.17
N ARG A 502 -11.42 -27.42 -0.83
CA ARG A 502 -10.86 -26.50 -1.83
C ARG A 502 -10.33 -25.21 -1.22
N LEU A 503 -11.01 -24.67 -0.21
CA LEU A 503 -10.53 -23.47 0.50
C LEU A 503 -9.26 -23.75 1.32
N LEU A 504 -9.14 -24.95 1.91
CA LEU A 504 -7.92 -25.37 2.61
C LEU A 504 -6.74 -25.54 1.65
N GLU A 505 -6.98 -26.08 0.47
CA GLU A 505 -5.96 -26.23 -0.58
C GLU A 505 -5.44 -24.85 -1.06
N GLN A 506 -6.35 -23.92 -1.37
CA GLN A 506 -6.00 -22.54 -1.73
C GLN A 506 -5.24 -21.80 -0.60
N ALA A 507 -5.62 -22.04 0.65
CA ALA A 507 -4.92 -21.47 1.80
C ALA A 507 -3.51 -22.08 1.96
N GLY A 508 -3.33 -23.36 1.64
CA GLY A 508 -2.03 -24.03 1.60
C GLY A 508 -1.10 -23.43 0.54
N GLU A 509 -1.60 -23.26 -0.68
CA GLU A 509 -0.85 -22.62 -1.77
C GLU A 509 -0.43 -21.17 -1.42
N ALA A 510 -1.35 -20.39 -0.84
CA ALA A 510 -1.05 -19.04 -0.38
C ALA A 510 0.00 -19.01 0.74
N ASN A 511 -0.01 -19.99 1.64
CA ASN A 511 0.96 -20.08 2.73
C ASN A 511 2.37 -20.43 2.22
N GLU A 512 2.47 -21.34 1.25
CA GLU A 512 3.76 -21.65 0.60
C GLU A 512 4.30 -20.45 -0.20
N ALA A 513 3.42 -19.70 -0.89
CA ALA A 513 3.81 -18.45 -1.54
C ALA A 513 4.35 -17.41 -0.54
N LEU A 514 3.72 -17.28 0.64
CA LEU A 514 4.19 -16.39 1.72
C LEU A 514 5.52 -16.83 2.33
N LYS A 515 5.75 -18.14 2.50
CA LYS A 515 7.04 -18.66 2.97
C LYS A 515 8.16 -18.33 1.98
N LYS A 516 7.89 -18.46 0.68
CA LYS A 516 8.84 -18.10 -0.38
C LYS A 516 9.15 -16.60 -0.37
N ASP A 517 8.14 -15.75 -0.31
CA ASP A 517 8.33 -14.29 -0.20
C ASP A 517 9.10 -13.90 1.08
N SER A 518 8.86 -14.59 2.20
CA SER A 518 9.63 -14.37 3.43
C SER A 518 11.10 -14.78 3.30
N ALA A 519 11.40 -15.86 2.58
CA ALA A 519 12.78 -16.29 2.32
C ALA A 519 13.51 -15.28 1.41
N ASP A 520 12.86 -14.86 0.33
CA ASP A 520 13.38 -13.87 -0.62
C ASP A 520 13.64 -12.51 0.07
N ARG A 521 12.77 -12.12 1.03
CA ARG A 521 12.99 -10.94 1.87
C ARG A 521 14.19 -11.11 2.80
N GLY A 522 14.40 -12.28 3.37
CA GLY A 522 15.57 -12.58 4.20
C GLY A 522 16.87 -12.45 3.41
N GLU A 523 16.88 -12.94 2.16
CA GLU A 523 18.03 -12.82 1.27
C GLU A 523 18.29 -11.36 0.87
N ARG A 524 17.24 -10.59 0.58
CA ARG A 524 17.35 -9.14 0.34
C ARG A 524 17.87 -8.36 1.54
N ILE A 525 17.46 -8.72 2.77
CA ILE A 525 17.97 -8.10 3.99
C ILE A 525 19.47 -8.36 4.12
N ASN A 526 19.95 -9.57 3.88
CA ASN A 526 21.39 -9.89 3.93
C ASN A 526 22.18 -9.07 2.89
N VAL A 527 21.67 -8.92 1.67
CA VAL A 527 22.30 -8.09 0.63
C VAL A 527 22.35 -6.61 1.05
N LEU A 528 21.28 -6.09 1.65
CA LEU A 528 21.24 -4.72 2.15
C LEU A 528 22.18 -4.51 3.34
N GLU A 529 22.31 -5.49 4.23
CA GLU A 529 23.27 -5.43 5.35
C GLU A 529 24.72 -5.43 4.85
N GLN A 530 25.03 -6.23 3.82
CA GLN A 530 26.35 -6.23 3.19
C GLN A 530 26.64 -4.90 2.48
N SER A 531 25.67 -4.37 1.72
CA SER A 531 25.82 -3.07 1.05
C SER A 531 25.96 -1.91 2.06
N LEU A 532 25.26 -1.97 3.20
CA LEU A 532 25.41 -1.00 4.28
C LEU A 532 26.80 -1.08 4.93
N ALA A 533 27.36 -2.28 5.09
CA ALA A 533 28.73 -2.45 5.58
C ALA A 533 29.78 -1.87 4.61
N GLU A 534 29.60 -2.10 3.31
CA GLU A 534 30.45 -1.51 2.26
C GLU A 534 30.36 0.03 2.24
N GLN A 535 29.14 0.60 2.36
CA GLN A 535 28.98 2.05 2.44
C GLN A 535 29.62 2.65 3.69
N ARG A 536 29.57 1.96 4.83
CA ARG A 536 30.29 2.40 6.04
C ARG A 536 31.80 2.44 5.82
N GLN A 537 32.36 1.42 5.18
CA GLN A 537 33.78 1.37 4.85
C GLN A 537 34.17 2.49 3.86
N GLN A 538 33.34 2.75 2.86
CA GLN A 538 33.55 3.87 1.94
C GLN A 538 33.46 5.24 2.64
N SER A 539 32.53 5.40 3.59
CA SER A 539 32.40 6.61 4.42
C SER A 539 33.64 6.85 5.27
N GLU A 540 34.20 5.82 5.91
CA GLU A 540 35.45 5.94 6.67
C GLU A 540 36.63 6.37 5.79
N VAL A 541 36.70 5.86 4.56
CA VAL A 541 37.73 6.27 3.59
C VAL A 541 37.52 7.73 3.17
N ALA A 542 36.27 8.14 2.92
CA ALA A 542 35.93 9.52 2.59
C ALA A 542 36.27 10.49 3.72
N GLU A 543 36.02 10.14 4.98
CA GLU A 543 36.41 10.93 6.15
C GLU A 543 37.93 11.07 6.26
N LYS A 544 38.70 10.01 6.01
CA LYS A 544 40.17 10.09 5.96
C LYS A 544 40.65 11.04 4.86
N HIS A 545 40.01 11.03 3.70
CA HIS A 545 40.32 11.98 2.61
C HIS A 545 39.93 13.41 2.96
N LEU A 546 38.80 13.62 3.64
CA LEU A 546 38.36 14.93 4.11
C LEU A 546 39.39 15.51 5.10
N ALA A 547 39.81 14.72 6.10
CA ALA A 547 40.83 15.10 7.06
C ALA A 547 42.18 15.41 6.39
N ALA A 548 42.55 14.66 5.35
CA ALA A 548 43.76 14.95 4.57
C ALA A 548 43.66 16.27 3.79
N ARG A 549 42.49 16.56 3.20
CA ARG A 549 42.22 17.83 2.51
C ARG A 549 42.22 19.01 3.47
N GLU A 550 41.64 18.87 4.67
CA GLU A 550 41.68 19.92 5.69
C GLU A 550 43.11 20.26 6.10
N ARG A 551 43.98 19.26 6.28
CA ARG A 551 45.42 19.50 6.54
C ARG A 551 46.10 20.24 5.38
N LEU A 552 45.78 19.87 4.14
CA LEU A 552 46.33 20.55 2.96
C LEU A 552 45.86 22.00 2.88
N ILE A 553 44.58 22.26 3.17
CA ILE A 553 44.01 23.62 3.22
C ILE A 553 44.72 24.45 4.31
N GLN A 554 44.96 23.87 5.49
CA GLN A 554 45.71 24.55 6.55
C GLN A 554 47.15 24.88 6.13
N GLN A 555 47.85 23.95 5.46
CA GLN A 555 49.21 24.19 4.93
C GLN A 555 49.24 25.28 3.85
N LEU A 556 48.26 25.26 2.93
CA LEU A 556 48.12 26.29 1.90
C LEU A 556 47.79 27.65 2.51
N THR A 557 46.91 27.70 3.50
CA THR A 557 46.57 28.95 4.22
C THR A 557 47.82 29.51 4.90
N ALA A 558 48.59 28.69 5.62
CA ALA A 558 49.84 29.11 6.23
C ALA A 558 50.89 29.59 5.20
N SER A 559 50.92 28.97 4.02
CA SER A 559 51.82 29.40 2.93
C SER A 559 51.40 30.75 2.33
N VAL A 560 50.09 30.98 2.17
CA VAL A 560 49.52 32.26 1.72
C VAL A 560 49.80 33.35 2.74
N ASP A 561 49.64 33.08 4.04
CA ASP A 561 49.96 34.04 5.11
C ASP A 561 51.45 34.39 5.13
N ALA A 562 52.33 33.40 4.94
CA ALA A 562 53.77 33.62 4.82
C ALA A 562 54.14 34.48 3.60
N LEU A 563 53.51 34.23 2.44
CA LEU A 563 53.71 35.04 1.23
C LEU A 563 53.21 36.47 1.42
N ASN A 564 52.05 36.67 2.05
CA ASN A 564 51.52 37.99 2.37
C ASN A 564 52.45 38.75 3.33
N SER A 565 53.02 38.07 4.33
CA SER A 565 54.00 38.69 5.24
C SER A 565 55.27 39.13 4.49
N THR A 566 55.76 38.29 3.57
CA THR A 566 56.93 38.60 2.73
C THR A 566 56.65 39.77 1.81
N SER A 567 55.47 39.81 1.18
CA SER A 567 55.03 40.91 0.33
C SER A 567 54.92 42.22 1.11
N THR A 568 54.45 42.16 2.36
CA THR A 568 54.34 43.33 3.25
C THR A 568 55.73 43.86 3.62
N GLN A 569 56.66 42.97 4.00
CA GLN A 569 58.06 43.36 4.26
C GLN A 569 58.75 43.94 3.03
N GLN A 570 58.46 43.41 1.83
CA GLN A 570 58.98 43.96 0.59
C GLN A 570 58.42 45.35 0.30
N ALA A 571 57.12 45.58 0.56
CA ALA A 571 56.50 46.89 0.42
C ALA A 571 57.13 47.92 1.37
N GLU A 572 57.31 47.58 2.65
CA GLU A 572 58.01 48.42 3.64
C GLU A 572 59.44 48.74 3.21
N LYS A 573 60.16 47.75 2.66
CA LYS A 573 61.53 47.95 2.17
C LYS A 573 61.58 48.87 0.94
N ILE A 574 60.60 48.78 0.04
CA ILE A 574 60.47 49.70 -1.10
C ILE A 574 60.20 51.12 -0.60
N GLU A 575 59.30 51.27 0.37
CA GLU A 575 58.96 52.57 0.96
C GLU A 575 60.18 53.22 1.64
N GLN A 576 60.98 52.43 2.35
CA GLN A 576 62.22 52.88 2.97
C GLN A 576 63.29 53.28 1.94
N LEU A 577 63.46 52.50 0.86
CA LEU A 577 64.36 52.86 -0.23
C LEU A 577 63.91 54.14 -0.97
N MET A 578 62.61 54.34 -1.13
CA MET A 578 62.06 55.58 -1.69
C MET A 578 62.33 56.78 -0.76
N PHE A 579 62.17 56.60 0.55
CA PHE A 579 62.51 57.64 1.53
C PHE A 579 64.01 58.00 1.48
N ASP A 580 64.90 57.02 1.47
CA ASP A 580 66.34 57.23 1.39
C ASP A 580 66.75 57.93 0.07
N ALA A 581 66.10 57.60 -1.04
CA ALA A 581 66.33 58.26 -2.33
C ALA A 581 65.90 59.74 -2.31
N VAL A 582 64.79 60.07 -1.65
CA VAL A 582 64.34 61.46 -1.46
C VAL A 582 65.32 62.23 -0.58
N VAL A 583 65.82 61.63 0.51
CA VAL A 583 66.83 62.24 1.38
C VAL A 583 68.15 62.49 0.61
N SER A 584 68.57 61.54 -0.23
CA SER A 584 69.76 61.68 -1.09
C SER A 584 69.60 62.78 -2.16
N ALA A 585 68.42 62.88 -2.77
CA ALA A 585 68.12 63.96 -3.71
C ALA A 585 68.15 65.34 -3.03
N ASN A 586 67.67 65.44 -1.79
CA ASN A 586 67.67 66.69 -1.04
C ASN A 586 69.08 67.12 -0.60
N THR A 587 69.94 66.17 -0.22
CA THR A 587 71.37 66.43 0.06
C THR A 587 72.15 66.84 -1.19
N ASN A 588 71.87 66.22 -2.34
CA ASN A 588 72.44 66.67 -3.62
C ASN A 588 72.00 68.10 -3.98
N SER A 589 70.74 68.47 -3.71
CA SER A 589 70.26 69.84 -3.91
C SER A 589 71.01 70.85 -3.02
N GLN A 590 71.30 70.50 -1.76
CA GLN A 590 72.10 71.34 -0.86
C GLN A 590 73.54 71.51 -1.35
N LEU A 591 74.18 70.42 -1.81
CA LEU A 591 75.53 70.46 -2.37
C LEU A 591 75.62 71.32 -3.64
N VAL A 592 74.60 71.28 -4.51
CA VAL A 592 74.55 72.15 -5.71
C VAL A 592 74.46 73.63 -5.32
N GLN A 593 73.71 73.94 -4.26
CA GLN A 593 73.60 75.30 -3.75
C GLN A 593 74.93 75.78 -3.15
N GLU A 594 75.59 74.92 -2.37
CA GLU A 594 76.89 75.22 -1.76
C GLU A 594 78.01 75.39 -2.81
N ILE A 595 77.99 74.60 -3.90
CA ILE A 595 78.87 74.81 -5.07
C ILE A 595 78.59 76.15 -5.74
N THR A 596 77.33 76.57 -5.83
CA THR A 596 76.94 77.85 -6.43
C THR A 596 77.42 79.03 -5.58
N ASP A 597 77.28 78.93 -4.25
CA ASP A 597 77.77 79.94 -3.31
C ASP A 597 79.32 80.02 -3.32
N GLN A 598 80.00 78.88 -3.41
CA GLN A 598 81.47 78.84 -3.57
C GLN A 598 81.93 79.48 -4.89
N LYS A 599 81.19 79.29 -5.99
CA LYS A 599 81.49 79.97 -7.26
C LYS A 599 81.35 81.49 -7.15
N LEU A 600 80.30 81.98 -6.51
CA LEU A 600 80.12 83.41 -6.25
C LEU A 600 81.24 83.99 -5.38
N LEU A 601 81.70 83.23 -4.38
CA LEU A 601 82.85 83.62 -3.55
C LEU A 601 84.15 83.68 -4.36
N ILE A 602 84.37 82.74 -5.28
CA ILE A 602 85.53 82.76 -6.19
C ILE A 602 85.47 83.98 -7.10
N GLU A 603 84.31 84.29 -7.69
CA GLU A 603 84.14 85.49 -8.53
C GLU A 603 84.40 86.79 -7.76
N ASP A 604 83.96 86.90 -6.49
CA ASP A 604 84.28 88.04 -5.62
C ASP A 604 85.78 88.14 -5.32
N LEU A 605 86.43 87.01 -5.01
CA LEU A 605 87.87 86.96 -4.76
C LEU A 605 88.69 87.31 -6.01
N GLU A 606 88.29 86.85 -7.19
CA GLU A 606 88.89 87.22 -8.48
C GLU A 606 88.67 88.70 -8.78
N GLY A 607 87.50 89.26 -8.46
CA GLY A 607 87.24 90.70 -8.53
C GLY A 607 88.18 91.51 -7.65
N ARG A 608 88.35 91.10 -6.39
CA ARG A 608 89.26 91.75 -5.42
C ARG A 608 90.73 91.58 -5.82
N LEU A 609 91.11 90.45 -6.41
CA LEU A 609 92.44 90.22 -6.96
C LEU A 609 92.71 91.15 -8.16
N ASN A 610 91.74 91.31 -9.07
CA ASN A 610 91.83 92.24 -10.18
C ASN A 610 91.90 93.71 -9.73
N GLU A 611 91.16 94.09 -8.67
CA GLU A 611 91.30 95.41 -8.05
C GLU A 611 92.68 95.61 -7.40
N PHE A 612 93.21 94.58 -6.73
CA PHE A 612 94.56 94.58 -6.17
C PHE A 612 95.60 94.74 -7.28
N GLU A 613 95.51 93.98 -8.38
CA GLU A 613 96.40 94.11 -9.52
C GLU A 613 96.32 95.50 -10.17
N ARG A 614 95.12 96.08 -10.34
CA ARG A 614 94.95 97.45 -10.86
C ARG A 614 95.57 98.50 -9.93
N SER A 615 95.41 98.34 -8.62
CA SER A 615 96.01 99.20 -7.59
C SER A 615 97.55 99.07 -7.60
N TRP A 616 98.06 97.85 -7.67
CA TRP A 616 99.50 97.57 -7.71
C TRP A 616 100.15 98.06 -9.01
N TYR A 617 99.53 97.84 -10.17
CA TYR A 617 99.97 98.40 -11.46
C TYR A 617 99.93 99.94 -11.44
N GLY A 618 98.94 100.55 -10.79
CA GLY A 618 98.89 102.00 -10.57
C GLY A 618 100.03 102.53 -9.71
N ILE A 619 100.43 101.78 -8.67
CA ILE A 619 101.56 102.10 -7.78
C ILE A 619 102.91 101.89 -8.50
N LEU A 620 103.07 100.79 -9.24
CA LEU A 620 104.26 100.48 -10.07
C LEU A 620 104.48 101.53 -11.14
N ARG A 621 103.43 101.95 -11.85
CA ARG A 621 103.50 102.98 -12.90
C ARG A 621 103.91 104.34 -12.35
N LYS A 622 103.47 104.69 -11.13
CA LYS A 622 103.89 105.92 -10.42
C LYS A 622 105.33 105.88 -9.91
N ARG A 623 105.89 104.69 -9.66
CA ARG A 623 107.28 104.49 -9.21
C ARG A 623 108.29 104.33 -10.35
N LEU A 624 107.86 103.87 -11.52
CA LEU A 624 108.71 103.75 -12.73
C LEU A 624 108.70 105.00 -13.62
N SER A 625 107.80 105.97 -13.38
CA SER A 625 107.76 107.27 -14.08
C SER A 625 108.39 108.43 -13.29
N LYS A 626 109.04 108.13 -12.17
CA LYS A 626 109.92 109.02 -11.38
C LYS A 626 111.29 108.38 -11.35
#